data_AF-A0A1H7CXH4-F1
#
_entry.id   AF-A0A1H7CXH4-F1
#
_cell.length_a   1.000
_cell.length_b   1.000
_cell.length_c   1.000
_cell.angle_alpha   90.00
_cell.angle_beta   90.00
_cell.angle_gamma   90.00
#
_symmetry.space_group_name_H-M   'P 1'
#
loop_
_entity.id
_entity.type
_entity.pdbx_description
1 polymer ?
#
loop_
_entity_poly.entity_id
_entity_poly.type
_entity_poly.pdbx_seq_one_letter_code
_entity_poly.pdbx_strand_id
1 'polypeptide(L)'
;MTSPLPRSPSRMRPLAAAAFCGAVLLGALSAVASAQAAVNPPIFMSHGIEYMSGGIGSDEAQLMETVSPRWPATLEFAVKDSKGADFAANVHVTVRDGSGTALIDNVTSGGPFMVARLDPGNYEVEARLGNQVLKQPLHVLQGAPSKVSFVWPAGTDMASAGTRTVQ
;
A
#
# COMPACT_ATOMS: atom_id res chain seq x y z
N MET A 1 38.15 -22.89 61.43
CA MET A 1 38.98 -22.28 62.50
C MET A 1 40.31 -23.05 62.49
N THR A 2 41.52 -22.52 62.34
CA THR A 2 42.12 -21.18 62.36
C THR A 2 43.59 -21.38 61.94
N SER A 3 44.20 -20.39 61.26
CA SER A 3 45.64 -20.00 61.24
C SER A 3 46.21 -19.81 59.81
N PRO A 4 47.29 -19.03 59.60
CA PRO A 4 47.40 -17.57 59.82
C PRO A 4 48.03 -16.82 58.60
N LEU A 5 47.93 -15.49 58.58
CA LEU A 5 48.61 -14.58 57.62
C LEU A 5 50.10 -14.40 57.96
N PRO A 6 50.98 -14.05 57.00
CA PRO A 6 51.55 -12.69 57.04
C PRO A 6 52.02 -12.04 55.70
N ARG A 7 51.83 -10.71 55.66
CA ARG A 7 52.70 -9.57 55.26
C ARG A 7 53.43 -9.47 53.88
N SER A 8 53.23 -8.27 53.32
CA SER A 8 53.79 -7.57 52.13
C SER A 8 55.34 -7.51 52.06
N PRO A 9 55.98 -7.20 50.89
CA PRO A 9 56.01 -5.84 50.37
C PRO A 9 56.01 -5.65 48.83
N SER A 10 55.73 -4.41 48.48
CA SER A 10 55.78 -3.71 47.20
C SER A 10 57.11 -3.81 46.42
N ARG A 11 57.02 -3.82 45.09
CA ARG A 11 57.99 -3.18 44.19
C ARG A 11 57.39 -2.90 42.80
N MET A 12 57.53 -1.66 42.37
CA MET A 12 57.05 -1.14 41.09
C MET A 12 58.10 -1.32 39.98
N ARG A 13 57.62 -1.67 38.77
CA ARG A 13 58.08 -1.30 37.40
C ARG A 13 59.43 -1.88 36.90
N PRO A 14 59.75 -1.92 35.58
CA PRO A 14 59.04 -1.46 34.37
C PRO A 14 59.01 -2.47 33.17
N LEU A 15 58.49 -1.98 32.03
CA LEU A 15 58.34 -2.52 30.67
C LEU A 15 59.36 -3.57 30.17
N ALA A 16 58.86 -4.56 29.42
CA ALA A 16 59.29 -4.98 28.08
C ALA A 16 58.37 -6.14 27.63
N ALA A 17 57.50 -5.95 26.65
CA ALA A 17 57.71 -6.12 25.21
C ALA A 17 57.42 -7.54 24.69
N ALA A 18 56.77 -7.57 23.53
CA ALA A 18 56.67 -8.65 22.55
C ALA A 18 55.63 -9.78 22.78
N ALA A 19 54.50 -9.57 22.10
CA ALA A 19 53.96 -10.44 21.04
C ALA A 19 53.74 -11.92 21.35
N PHE A 20 52.47 -12.36 21.27
CA PHE A 20 52.10 -13.56 20.52
C PHE A 20 50.63 -13.48 20.08
N CYS A 21 50.41 -13.76 18.81
CA CYS A 21 49.11 -13.87 18.13
C CYS A 21 48.14 -14.79 18.88
N GLY A 22 46.85 -14.42 18.93
CA GLY A 22 45.83 -15.31 19.50
C GLY A 22 44.40 -14.84 19.22
N ALA A 23 43.83 -15.39 18.15
CA ALA A 23 42.40 -15.64 17.92
C ALA A 23 41.39 -14.46 17.99
N VAL A 24 41.05 -14.01 16.79
CA VAL A 24 39.74 -13.50 16.33
C VAL A 24 38.57 -14.15 17.08
N LEU A 25 37.57 -13.35 17.46
CA LEU A 25 36.12 -13.59 17.27
C LEU A 25 35.32 -12.41 17.88
N LEU A 26 35.41 -11.23 17.26
CA LEU A 26 34.36 -10.21 17.42
C LEU A 26 33.17 -10.62 16.54
N GLY A 27 32.23 -11.38 17.11
CA GLY A 27 30.93 -11.64 16.50
C GLY A 27 30.09 -10.36 16.50
N ALA A 28 30.31 -9.50 15.51
CA ALA A 28 29.35 -8.45 15.18
C ALA A 28 28.16 -9.13 14.48
N LEU A 29 27.10 -9.42 15.24
CA LEU A 29 25.78 -9.74 14.69
C LEU A 29 25.23 -8.46 14.06
N SER A 30 25.66 -8.15 12.84
CA SER A 30 25.01 -7.18 11.98
C SER A 30 23.68 -7.80 11.56
N ALA A 31 22.61 -7.51 12.32
CA ALA A 31 21.26 -7.73 11.84
C ALA A 31 21.07 -6.81 10.62
N VAL A 32 21.31 -7.36 9.43
CA VAL A 32 20.90 -6.73 8.18
C VAL A 32 19.39 -6.77 8.18
N ALA A 33 18.77 -5.69 8.66
CA ALA A 33 17.37 -5.43 8.38
C ALA A 33 17.26 -5.27 6.86
N SER A 34 16.78 -6.32 6.19
CA SER A 34 16.36 -6.22 4.80
C SER A 34 15.24 -5.18 4.77
N ALA A 35 15.54 -3.98 4.28
CA ALA A 35 14.51 -3.05 3.85
C ALA A 35 13.82 -3.69 2.64
N GLN A 36 12.80 -4.52 2.90
CA GLN A 36 11.89 -4.97 1.87
C GLN A 36 11.31 -3.69 1.25
N ALA A 37 11.64 -3.46 -0.02
CA ALA A 37 11.07 -2.37 -0.78
C ALA A 37 9.55 -2.57 -0.78
N ALA A 38 8.83 -1.82 0.06
CA ALA A 38 7.38 -1.82 0.04
C ALA A 38 6.96 -1.42 -1.37
N VAL A 39 6.22 -2.30 -2.05
CA VAL A 39 5.65 -2.02 -3.36
C VAL A 39 4.59 -0.95 -3.15
N ASN A 40 4.99 0.31 -3.32
CA ASN A 40 4.09 1.45 -3.26
C ASN A 40 3.55 1.71 -4.67
N PRO A 41 2.23 1.59 -4.91
CA PRO A 41 1.66 1.91 -6.21
C PRO A 41 1.98 3.38 -6.56
N PRO A 42 2.23 3.68 -7.84
CA PRO A 42 2.49 5.04 -8.28
C PRO A 42 1.26 5.94 -8.06
N ILE A 43 1.52 7.22 -7.76
CA ILE A 43 0.49 8.27 -7.74
C ILE A 43 0.39 8.85 -9.16
N PHE A 44 -0.82 8.95 -9.66
CA PHE A 44 -1.18 9.54 -10.94
C PHE A 44 -1.97 10.83 -10.74
N MET A 45 -2.20 11.58 -11.83
CA MET A 45 -2.93 12.83 -11.81
C MET A 45 -3.89 12.94 -13.00
N SER A 46 -5.13 13.37 -12.74
CA SER A 46 -6.13 13.68 -13.76
C SER A 46 -6.81 15.00 -13.38
N HIS A 47 -6.81 15.99 -14.28
CA HIS A 47 -7.38 17.33 -14.04
C HIS A 47 -7.06 17.95 -12.67
N GLY A 48 -5.84 17.75 -12.16
CA GLY A 48 -5.38 18.25 -10.86
C GLY A 48 -5.75 17.38 -9.65
N ILE A 49 -6.49 16.28 -9.85
CA ILE A 49 -6.79 15.27 -8.83
C ILE A 49 -5.71 14.20 -8.82
N GLU A 50 -5.00 14.08 -7.71
CA GLU A 50 -4.12 12.95 -7.44
C GLU A 50 -4.95 11.69 -7.18
N TYR A 51 -4.53 10.56 -7.75
CA TYR A 51 -5.13 9.27 -7.47
C TYR A 51 -4.09 8.14 -7.51
N MET A 52 -4.42 7.03 -6.87
CA MET A 52 -3.60 5.82 -6.82
C MET A 52 -4.52 4.61 -6.91
N SER A 53 -4.13 3.59 -7.67
CA SER A 53 -4.85 2.32 -7.74
C SER A 53 -3.92 1.13 -7.53
N GLY A 54 -4.38 0.09 -6.84
CA GLY A 54 -3.58 -1.12 -6.59
C GLY A 54 -4.31 -2.15 -5.74
N GLY A 55 -3.54 -3.10 -5.20
CA GLY A 55 -4.05 -4.12 -4.28
C GLY A 55 -4.36 -5.47 -4.92
N ILE A 56 -3.73 -5.78 -6.07
CA ILE A 56 -3.80 -7.15 -6.62
C ILE A 56 -2.97 -8.11 -5.75
N GLY A 57 -1.80 -7.66 -5.29
CA GLY A 57 -0.95 -8.41 -4.36
C GLY A 57 -1.35 -8.17 -2.90
N SER A 58 -1.09 -9.15 -2.01
CA SER A 58 -1.36 -9.04 -0.57
C SER A 58 -0.71 -7.81 0.06
N ASP A 59 0.54 -7.53 -0.32
CA ASP A 59 1.33 -6.44 0.25
C ASP A 59 0.79 -5.07 -0.20
N GLU A 60 0.38 -4.96 -1.47
CA GLU A 60 -0.28 -3.76 -1.98
C GLU A 60 -1.66 -3.58 -1.34
N ALA A 61 -2.43 -4.66 -1.14
CA ALA A 61 -3.74 -4.57 -0.51
C ALA A 61 -3.62 -4.03 0.92
N GLN A 62 -2.66 -4.55 1.68
CA GLN A 62 -2.39 -4.07 3.04
C GLN A 62 -1.88 -2.62 3.06
N LEU A 63 -1.10 -2.22 2.05
CA LEU A 63 -0.72 -0.83 1.89
C LEU A 63 -1.94 0.06 1.59
N MET A 64 -2.82 -0.37 0.69
CA MET A 64 -4.06 0.35 0.36
C MET A 64 -4.94 0.52 1.60
N GLU A 65 -5.10 -0.52 2.42
CA GLU A 65 -5.79 -0.45 3.71
C GLU A 65 -5.16 0.58 4.66
N THR A 66 -3.82 0.67 4.67
CA THR A 66 -3.07 1.59 5.53
C THR A 66 -3.15 3.04 5.05
N VAL A 67 -3.19 3.28 3.73
CA VAL A 67 -3.24 4.63 3.18
C VAL A 67 -4.65 5.17 3.06
N SER A 68 -5.67 4.34 2.78
CA SER A 68 -7.07 4.75 2.59
C SER A 68 -7.60 5.74 3.65
N PRO A 69 -7.34 5.57 4.96
CA PRO A 69 -7.77 6.54 5.98
C PRO A 69 -7.19 7.95 5.82
N ARG A 70 -6.09 8.10 5.08
CA ARG A 70 -5.38 9.36 4.82
C ARG A 70 -5.79 10.01 3.50
N TRP A 71 -6.62 9.33 2.71
CA TRP A 71 -7.13 9.83 1.44
C TRP A 71 -8.61 10.20 1.58
N PRO A 72 -9.05 11.34 1.05
CA PRO A 72 -10.45 11.78 1.16
C PRO A 72 -11.46 10.82 0.53
N ALA A 73 -11.08 10.11 -0.53
CA ALA A 73 -11.95 9.18 -1.24
C ALA A 73 -11.27 7.82 -1.44
N THR A 74 -12.01 6.74 -1.17
CA THR A 74 -11.65 5.35 -1.47
C THR A 74 -12.76 4.68 -2.29
N LEU A 75 -12.39 4.03 -3.39
CA LEU A 75 -13.24 3.23 -4.25
C LEU A 75 -12.81 1.77 -4.14
N GLU A 76 -13.78 0.87 -4.00
CA GLU A 76 -13.54 -0.57 -3.98
C GLU A 76 -14.31 -1.27 -5.09
N PHE A 77 -13.68 -2.28 -5.69
CA PHE A 77 -14.20 -2.96 -6.86
C PHE A 77 -14.22 -4.48 -6.64
N ALA A 78 -15.38 -5.09 -6.86
CA ALA A 78 -15.56 -6.54 -6.72
C ALA A 78 -16.61 -7.10 -7.68
N VAL A 79 -16.53 -8.38 -8.01
CA VAL A 79 -17.54 -9.15 -8.74
C VAL A 79 -18.11 -10.19 -7.81
N LYS A 80 -19.44 -10.33 -7.72
CA LYS A 80 -20.05 -11.44 -6.97
C LYS A 80 -19.56 -12.77 -7.55
N ASP A 81 -19.22 -13.70 -6.68
CA ASP A 81 -18.88 -15.06 -7.07
C ASP A 81 -19.81 -16.06 -6.36
N SER A 82 -19.55 -17.36 -6.51
CA SER A 82 -20.37 -18.40 -5.88
C SER A 82 -20.12 -18.55 -4.38
N LYS A 83 -19.06 -17.95 -3.85
CA LYS A 83 -18.68 -17.99 -2.42
C LYS A 83 -18.83 -16.65 -1.69
N GLY A 84 -19.19 -15.57 -2.40
CA GLY A 84 -19.19 -14.20 -1.90
C GLY A 84 -18.94 -13.17 -3.02
N ALA A 85 -17.82 -12.44 -2.93
CA ALA A 85 -17.36 -11.52 -3.96
C ALA A 85 -15.83 -11.58 -4.10
N ASP A 86 -15.35 -11.56 -5.34
CA ASP A 86 -13.95 -11.52 -5.72
C ASP A 86 -13.53 -10.10 -6.11
N PHE A 87 -12.28 -9.75 -5.81
CA PHE A 87 -11.71 -8.46 -6.17
C PHE A 87 -11.63 -8.25 -7.69
N ALA A 88 -12.00 -7.05 -8.14
CA ALA A 88 -12.01 -6.68 -9.56
C ALA A 88 -10.85 -5.76 -9.93
N ALA A 89 -10.41 -5.82 -11.18
CA ALA A 89 -9.33 -5.03 -11.75
C ALA A 89 -9.70 -4.58 -13.17
N ASN A 90 -8.91 -3.72 -13.80
CA ASN A 90 -9.18 -3.13 -15.11
C ASN A 90 -10.53 -2.39 -15.17
N VAL A 91 -10.89 -1.74 -14.05
CA VAL A 91 -12.12 -0.94 -13.95
C VAL A 91 -11.84 0.45 -14.51
N HIS A 92 -12.65 0.88 -15.47
CA HIS A 92 -12.60 2.25 -15.95
C HIS A 92 -13.43 3.14 -15.03
N VAL A 93 -12.82 4.22 -14.55
CA VAL A 93 -13.39 5.10 -13.54
C VAL A 93 -13.50 6.51 -14.08
N THR A 94 -14.69 7.09 -13.93
CA THR A 94 -14.95 8.52 -14.14
C THR A 94 -15.58 9.09 -12.88
N VAL A 95 -15.04 10.20 -12.38
CA VAL A 95 -15.59 10.93 -11.23
C VAL A 95 -16.00 12.32 -11.68
N ARG A 96 -17.27 12.64 -11.48
CA ARG A 96 -17.84 13.95 -11.79
C ARG A 96 -18.21 14.70 -10.52
N ASP A 97 -17.94 16.00 -10.50
CA ASP A 97 -18.43 16.86 -9.41
C ASP A 97 -19.93 17.17 -9.55
N GLY A 98 -20.48 17.91 -8.59
CA GLY A 98 -21.89 18.32 -8.60
C GLY A 98 -22.32 19.21 -9.77
N SER A 99 -21.38 19.75 -10.55
CA SER A 99 -21.64 20.49 -11.79
C SER A 99 -21.65 19.59 -13.04
N GLY A 100 -21.25 18.32 -12.89
CA GLY A 100 -21.10 17.36 -13.98
C GLY A 100 -19.71 17.35 -14.63
N THR A 101 -18.79 18.18 -14.14
CA THR A 101 -17.42 18.27 -14.64
C THR A 101 -16.65 17.01 -14.27
N ALA A 102 -16.06 16.34 -15.26
CA ALA A 102 -15.23 15.16 -15.03
C ALA A 102 -13.87 15.59 -14.47
N LEU A 103 -13.60 15.24 -13.22
CA LEU A 103 -12.32 15.52 -12.56
C LEU A 103 -11.34 14.34 -12.72
N ILE A 104 -11.88 13.11 -12.67
CA ILE A 104 -11.18 11.92 -13.14
C ILE A 104 -11.96 11.44 -14.36
N ASP A 105 -11.31 11.31 -15.51
CA ASP A 105 -11.98 10.95 -16.76
C ASP A 105 -11.44 9.65 -17.34
N ASN A 106 -12.26 8.60 -17.26
CA ASN A 106 -12.04 7.29 -17.89
C ASN A 106 -10.65 6.67 -17.63
N VAL A 107 -10.13 6.80 -16.42
CA VAL A 107 -8.85 6.20 -16.01
C VAL A 107 -9.04 4.72 -15.65
N THR A 108 -8.02 3.90 -15.87
CA THR A 108 -8.08 2.47 -15.53
C THR A 108 -7.51 2.22 -14.14
N SER A 109 -8.32 1.66 -13.23
CA SER A 109 -7.86 1.08 -11.97
C SER A 109 -7.26 -0.30 -12.24
N GLY A 110 -5.96 -0.44 -11.96
CA GLY A 110 -5.26 -1.71 -12.13
C GLY A 110 -5.65 -2.78 -11.10
N GLY A 111 -6.21 -2.39 -9.96
CA GLY A 111 -6.58 -3.30 -8.88
C GLY A 111 -7.92 -2.96 -8.22
N PRO A 112 -8.29 -3.70 -7.17
CA PRO A 112 -9.58 -3.57 -6.50
C PRO A 112 -9.75 -2.31 -5.68
N PHE A 113 -8.67 -1.58 -5.40
CA PHE A 113 -8.71 -0.35 -4.62
C PHE A 113 -8.23 0.81 -5.47
N MET A 114 -8.92 1.93 -5.36
CA MET A 114 -8.48 3.22 -5.87
C MET A 114 -8.73 4.31 -4.84
N VAL A 115 -7.75 5.17 -4.59
CA VAL A 115 -7.87 6.33 -3.70
C VAL A 115 -7.67 7.62 -4.48
N ALA A 116 -8.35 8.70 -4.09
CA ALA A 116 -8.27 9.98 -4.77
C ALA A 116 -8.31 11.18 -3.80
N ARG A 117 -7.56 12.25 -4.13
CA ARG A 117 -7.59 13.53 -3.42
C ARG A 117 -8.69 14.43 -3.95
N LEU A 118 -9.92 14.08 -3.62
CA LEU A 118 -11.07 14.93 -3.88
C LEU A 118 -11.23 15.94 -2.75
N ASP A 119 -11.53 17.18 -3.09
CA ASP A 119 -11.95 18.18 -2.10
C ASP A 119 -13.30 17.80 -1.47
N PRO A 120 -13.68 18.40 -0.33
CA PRO A 120 -15.00 18.19 0.24
C PRO A 120 -16.10 18.59 -0.75
N GLY A 121 -17.04 17.69 -1.01
CA GLY A 121 -18.04 17.88 -2.06
C GLY A 121 -18.89 16.65 -2.35
N ASN A 122 -19.81 16.83 -3.30
CA ASN A 122 -20.68 15.78 -3.81
C ASN A 122 -20.19 15.36 -5.21
N TYR A 123 -20.10 14.05 -5.41
CA TYR A 123 -19.59 13.47 -6.64
C TYR A 123 -20.50 12.33 -7.11
N GLU A 124 -20.54 12.13 -8.43
CA GLU A 124 -20.99 10.88 -9.05
C GLU A 124 -19.75 10.11 -9.52
N VAL A 125 -19.63 8.87 -9.06
CA VAL A 125 -18.57 7.95 -9.49
C VAL A 125 -19.20 6.92 -10.41
N GLU A 126 -18.70 6.87 -11.65
CA GLU A 126 -19.03 5.86 -12.64
C GLU A 126 -17.87 4.87 -12.73
N ALA A 127 -18.16 3.60 -12.51
CA ALA A 127 -17.21 2.50 -12.62
C ALA A 127 -17.71 1.52 -13.68
N ARG A 128 -16.86 1.20 -14.66
CA ARG A 128 -17.15 0.26 -15.73
C ARG A 128 -16.19 -0.92 -15.69
N LEU A 129 -16.75 -2.12 -15.67
CA LEU A 129 -16.05 -3.38 -15.82
C LEU A 129 -16.62 -4.13 -17.02
N GLY A 130 -15.81 -4.38 -18.05
CA GLY A 130 -16.29 -4.90 -19.34
C GLY A 130 -17.39 -4.00 -19.92
N ASN A 131 -18.58 -4.55 -20.16
CA ASN A 131 -19.74 -3.82 -20.69
C ASN A 131 -20.69 -3.30 -19.60
N GLN A 132 -20.38 -3.58 -18.32
CA GLN A 132 -21.27 -3.25 -17.21
C GLN A 132 -20.80 -1.98 -16.50
N VAL A 133 -21.72 -1.02 -16.36
CA VAL A 133 -21.49 0.26 -15.70
C VAL A 133 -22.31 0.33 -14.44
N LEU A 134 -21.67 0.74 -13.35
CA LEU A 134 -22.32 1.07 -12.09
C LEU A 134 -22.02 2.54 -11.76
N LYS A 135 -23.04 3.26 -11.28
CA LYS A 135 -22.92 4.65 -10.82
C LYS A 135 -23.27 4.71 -9.35
N GLN A 136 -22.47 5.41 -8.56
CA GLN A 136 -22.75 5.64 -7.15
C GLN A 136 -22.41 7.06 -6.73
N PRO A 137 -23.23 7.68 -5.86
CA PRO A 137 -22.88 8.94 -5.26
C PRO A 137 -21.72 8.75 -4.26
N LEU A 138 -20.84 9.74 -4.20
CA LEU A 138 -19.79 9.83 -3.20
C LEU A 138 -19.83 11.22 -2.56
N HIS A 139 -19.95 11.25 -1.24
CA HIS A 139 -19.96 12.49 -0.46
C HIS A 139 -18.65 12.57 0.32
N VAL A 140 -17.76 13.47 -0.07
CA VAL A 140 -16.47 13.67 0.61
C VAL A 140 -16.66 14.73 1.68
N LEU A 141 -16.42 14.36 2.93
CA LEU A 141 -16.57 15.25 4.08
C LEU A 141 -15.23 15.89 4.44
N GLN A 142 -15.28 17.10 4.99
CA GLN A 142 -14.07 17.77 5.45
C GLN A 142 -13.44 17.00 6.62
N GLY A 143 -12.18 16.58 6.44
CA GLY A 143 -11.39 15.92 7.49
C GLY A 143 -11.78 14.47 7.78
N ALA A 144 -12.68 13.85 6.99
CA ALA A 144 -13.05 12.45 7.13
C ALA A 144 -12.97 11.72 5.78
N PRO A 145 -12.38 10.52 5.73
CA PRO A 145 -12.35 9.73 4.51
C PRO A 145 -13.75 9.20 4.18
N SER A 146 -14.06 9.17 2.89
CA SER A 146 -15.30 8.61 2.36
C SER A 146 -15.00 7.42 1.47
N LYS A 147 -15.90 6.43 1.49
CA LYS A 147 -15.73 5.17 0.77
C LYS A 147 -16.99 4.80 -0.01
N VAL A 148 -16.80 4.22 -1.19
CA VAL A 148 -17.86 3.63 -2.01
C VAL A 148 -17.39 2.32 -2.63
N SER A 149 -18.28 1.33 -2.73
CA SER A 149 -17.93 -0.03 -3.18
C SER A 149 -18.83 -0.46 -4.34
N PHE A 150 -18.23 -0.86 -5.46
CA PHE A 150 -18.90 -1.33 -6.66
C PHE A 150 -18.82 -2.84 -6.73
N VAL A 151 -19.99 -3.49 -6.68
CA VAL A 151 -20.10 -4.95 -6.73
C VAL A 151 -20.92 -5.37 -7.94
N TRP A 152 -20.25 -5.85 -8.98
CA TRP A 152 -20.91 -6.35 -10.19
C TRP A 152 -21.52 -7.75 -9.97
N PRO A 153 -22.56 -8.14 -10.73
CA PRO A 153 -23.11 -9.48 -10.67
C PRO A 153 -22.11 -10.53 -11.18
N ALA A 154 -22.32 -11.78 -10.75
CA ALA A 154 -21.52 -12.92 -11.19
C ALA A 154 -21.52 -13.06 -12.71
N GLY A 155 -20.37 -13.44 -13.28
CA GLY A 155 -20.19 -13.55 -14.73
C GLY A 155 -19.93 -12.22 -15.45
N THR A 156 -19.75 -11.11 -14.72
CA THR A 156 -19.23 -9.88 -15.32
C THR A 156 -17.78 -10.11 -15.72
N ASP A 157 -17.52 -10.09 -17.02
CA ASP A 157 -16.23 -10.49 -17.57
C ASP A 157 -15.13 -9.45 -17.33
N MET A 158 -14.05 -9.88 -16.69
CA MET A 158 -12.80 -9.13 -16.49
C MET A 158 -11.88 -9.17 -17.72
N ALA A 159 -12.08 -10.13 -18.64
CA ALA A 159 -11.27 -10.36 -19.84
C ALA A 159 -11.77 -9.59 -21.08
N SER A 160 -13.07 -9.30 -21.18
CA SER A 160 -13.67 -8.55 -22.29
C SER A 160 -13.18 -7.10 -22.41
N ALA A 161 -12.47 -6.56 -21.42
CA ALA A 161 -11.88 -5.22 -21.48
C ALA A 161 -10.67 -5.12 -22.44
N GLY A 162 -10.08 -6.24 -22.87
CA GLY A 162 -8.87 -6.27 -23.71
C GLY A 162 -9.08 -6.61 -25.19
N THR A 163 -10.25 -7.12 -25.59
CA THR A 163 -10.41 -7.68 -26.94
C THR A 163 -11.11 -6.70 -27.88
N ARG A 164 -10.44 -5.58 -28.20
CA ARG A 164 -10.70 -4.90 -29.48
C ARG A 164 -9.71 -5.47 -30.49
N THR A 165 -10.20 -6.49 -31.18
CA THR A 165 -9.59 -7.19 -32.31
C THR A 165 -8.80 -6.26 -33.23
N VAL A 166 -7.53 -6.61 -33.44
CA VAL A 166 -6.86 -6.34 -34.72
C VAL A 166 -7.59 -7.15 -35.79
N GLN A 167 -8.27 -6.47 -36.70
CA GLN A 167 -8.63 -6.99 -38.01
C GLN A 167 -8.63 -5.84 -39.01
#